data_AF-A0A6C0DFT1-F1
#
_entry.id   AF-A0A6C0DFT1-F1
#
_cell.length_a   1.000
_cell.length_b   1.000
_cell.length_c   1.000
_cell.angle_alpha   90.00
_cell.angle_beta   90.00
_cell.angle_gamma   90.00
#
_symmetry.space_group_name_H-M   'P 1'
#
loop_
_entity.id
_entity.type
_entity.pdbx_description
1 polymer ?
#
loop_
_entity_poly.entity_id
_entity_poly.type
_entity_poly.pdbx_seq_one_letter_code
_entity_poly.pdbx_strand_id
1 'polypeptide(L)'
;MPNDASSTFILDNTTHIVTLVPNNNGIICNTSGKEYEISLTTSNASTKNDDTLDSSSRYADLKESTKSTPIFRFKFSQPFIDEMYVFSKVHQYDSRHDFKDAWNSWTEDNAELISAETKRLENMNYQGDIMDKMFKSARYYFRKKSTIKKDPSERGIYVNLDKDLLYAMDEHIKRNVFANIKMKPADSVKEFQQINAEYIKEKTQHLCEEEGFDETMLENKIKKTYKNRYFMIMNPASSK
;
A
#
# COMPACT_ATOMS: atom_id res chain seq x y z
N MET A 1 -3.25 -6.37 64.81
CA MET A 1 -2.69 -7.52 65.55
C MET A 1 -3.51 -7.70 66.82
N PRO A 2 -3.71 -8.91 67.35
CA PRO A 2 -3.28 -10.24 66.86
C PRO A 2 -4.26 -10.81 65.79
N ASN A 3 -4.17 -12.03 65.24
CA ASN A 3 -3.12 -13.08 65.24
C ASN A 3 -3.27 -13.98 63.97
N ASP A 4 -2.24 -14.78 63.67
CA ASP A 4 -2.24 -15.82 62.62
C ASP A 4 -3.06 -17.09 62.98
N ALA A 5 -3.50 -17.83 61.95
CA ALA A 5 -3.55 -19.30 61.95
C ALA A 5 -3.75 -19.94 60.55
N SER A 6 -2.68 -20.55 60.02
CA SER A 6 -2.60 -21.78 59.20
C SER A 6 -3.65 -22.13 58.12
N SER A 7 -3.17 -22.13 56.87
CA SER A 7 -3.12 -23.28 55.93
C SER A 7 -4.34 -24.21 55.74
N THR A 8 -4.76 -24.36 54.47
CA THR A 8 -4.99 -25.68 53.84
C THR A 8 -4.71 -25.59 52.34
N PHE A 9 -3.80 -26.43 51.84
CA PHE A 9 -3.65 -26.67 50.40
C PHE A 9 -4.65 -27.76 49.96
N ILE A 10 -5.43 -27.50 48.91
CA ILE A 10 -5.98 -28.56 48.07
C ILE A 10 -5.53 -28.27 46.63
N LEU A 11 -4.67 -29.14 46.13
CA LEU A 11 -4.41 -29.31 44.70
C LEU A 11 -5.55 -30.17 44.15
N ASP A 12 -6.25 -29.69 43.12
CA ASP A 12 -7.08 -30.55 42.28
C ASP A 12 -6.64 -30.42 40.81
N ASN A 13 -6.57 -31.56 40.13
CA ASN A 13 -6.03 -31.70 38.78
C ASN A 13 -7.20 -31.96 37.82
N THR A 14 -7.49 -31.01 36.92
CA THR A 14 -8.39 -31.27 35.78
C THR A 14 -7.71 -30.95 34.46
N THR A 15 -7.11 -31.97 33.86
CA THR A 15 -6.54 -31.96 32.51
C THR A 15 -7.64 -32.00 31.45
N HIS A 16 -8.18 -30.84 31.08
CA HIS A 16 -9.00 -30.73 29.86
C HIS A 16 -8.12 -30.62 28.61
N ILE A 17 -7.76 -31.78 28.06
CA ILE A 17 -7.19 -31.89 26.71
C ILE A 17 -8.28 -31.56 25.70
N VAL A 18 -8.17 -30.42 25.03
CA VAL A 18 -9.06 -30.05 23.91
C VAL A 18 -8.41 -30.47 22.60
N THR A 19 -8.63 -31.72 22.21
CA THR A 19 -8.19 -32.26 20.92
C THR A 19 -9.05 -31.70 19.79
N LEU A 20 -8.52 -30.74 19.03
CA LEU A 20 -9.15 -30.27 17.79
C LEU A 20 -8.76 -31.17 16.62
N VAL A 21 -9.69 -32.04 16.20
CA VAL A 21 -9.59 -32.83 14.97
C VAL A 21 -10.00 -31.96 13.77
N PRO A 22 -9.33 -32.03 12.60
CA PRO A 22 -9.63 -31.12 11.48
C PRO A 22 -10.91 -31.48 10.74
N ASN A 23 -11.87 -30.56 10.66
CA ASN A 23 -12.96 -30.64 9.69
C ASN A 23 -12.52 -30.02 8.36
N ASN A 24 -12.48 -30.85 7.31
CA ASN A 24 -12.23 -30.42 5.94
C ASN A 24 -13.53 -29.96 5.24
N ASN A 25 -13.40 -29.37 4.05
CA ASN A 25 -14.46 -28.94 3.13
C ASN A 25 -15.30 -27.72 3.58
N GLY A 26 -14.74 -26.53 3.37
CA GLY A 26 -15.44 -25.25 3.42
C GLY A 26 -15.06 -24.35 2.25
N ILE A 27 -15.51 -24.67 1.03
CA ILE A 27 -15.26 -23.84 -0.16
C ILE A 27 -16.05 -22.54 -0.03
N ILE A 28 -15.33 -21.41 0.02
CA ILE A 28 -15.91 -20.08 -0.23
C ILE A 28 -15.07 -19.39 -1.31
N CYS A 29 -15.56 -19.46 -2.53
CA CYS A 29 -15.07 -18.70 -3.68
C CYS A 29 -16.00 -17.50 -3.94
N ASN A 30 -15.70 -16.75 -5.02
CA ASN A 30 -16.53 -15.71 -5.63
C ASN A 30 -16.61 -14.38 -4.84
N THR A 31 -16.01 -13.28 -5.31
CA THR A 31 -16.43 -12.43 -6.45
C THR A 31 -17.82 -11.82 -6.29
N SER A 32 -17.87 -10.56 -5.84
CA SER A 32 -19.01 -9.68 -6.09
C SER A 32 -18.78 -8.97 -7.41
N GLY A 33 -19.57 -9.36 -8.43
CA GLY A 33 -19.86 -8.44 -9.52
C GLY A 33 -20.76 -7.30 -9.03
N LYS A 34 -20.90 -6.26 -9.86
CA LYS A 34 -22.10 -5.43 -9.87
C LYS A 34 -22.80 -5.69 -11.19
N GLU A 35 -24.07 -6.02 -11.12
CA GLU A 35 -24.93 -6.10 -12.29
C GLU A 35 -25.14 -4.68 -12.86
N TYR A 36 -25.37 -4.62 -14.17
CA TYR A 36 -25.80 -3.42 -14.85
C TYR A 36 -26.97 -3.81 -15.77
N GLU A 37 -28.12 -3.20 -15.56
CA GLU A 37 -29.29 -3.43 -16.41
C GLU A 37 -29.03 -2.85 -17.80
N ILE A 38 -29.26 -3.66 -18.84
CA ILE A 38 -29.32 -3.20 -20.23
C ILE A 38 -30.66 -3.60 -20.81
N SER A 39 -31.56 -2.61 -20.91
CA SER A 39 -32.82 -2.75 -21.64
C SER A 39 -32.55 -2.89 -23.13
N LEU A 40 -32.64 -4.11 -23.66
CA LEU A 40 -32.44 -4.40 -25.08
C LEU A 40 -33.72 -4.13 -25.89
N THR A 41 -33.76 -3.01 -26.61
CA THR A 41 -34.78 -2.77 -27.65
C THR A 41 -34.44 -3.51 -28.95
N THR A 42 -35.40 -4.24 -29.49
CA THR A 42 -35.25 -5.17 -30.62
C THR A 42 -34.91 -4.53 -31.96
N SER A 43 -33.99 -5.15 -32.71
CA SER A 43 -34.00 -5.14 -34.19
C SER A 43 -33.52 -6.50 -34.72
N ASN A 44 -34.23 -7.06 -35.70
CA ASN A 44 -34.04 -8.44 -36.16
C ASN A 44 -33.25 -8.52 -37.48
N ALA A 45 -32.36 -9.51 -37.59
CA ALA A 45 -31.90 -10.11 -38.85
C ALA A 45 -31.48 -11.58 -38.59
N SER A 46 -31.61 -12.49 -39.56
CA SER A 46 -31.48 -13.94 -39.32
C SER A 46 -30.78 -14.71 -40.44
N THR A 47 -29.82 -15.57 -40.08
CA THR A 47 -29.40 -16.86 -40.72
C THR A 47 -28.39 -17.53 -39.77
N LYS A 48 -28.52 -18.79 -39.32
CA LYS A 48 -28.38 -20.08 -40.05
C LYS A 48 -26.97 -20.27 -40.65
N ASN A 49 -26.13 -21.26 -40.32
CA ASN A 49 -26.15 -22.36 -39.32
C ASN A 49 -24.75 -22.39 -38.59
N ASP A 50 -23.96 -23.45 -38.30
CA ASP A 50 -24.02 -24.94 -38.41
C ASP A 50 -22.99 -25.64 -37.44
N ASP A 51 -22.93 -26.98 -37.43
CA ASP A 51 -22.23 -27.85 -36.42
C ASP A 51 -20.68 -27.98 -36.45
N THR A 52 -20.13 -28.51 -35.34
CA THR A 52 -18.94 -29.41 -35.17
C THR A 52 -17.73 -28.88 -34.38
N LEU A 53 -17.10 -29.77 -33.58
CA LEU A 53 -15.87 -29.54 -32.80
C LEU A 53 -14.59 -29.77 -33.62
N ASP A 54 -13.51 -29.08 -33.27
CA ASP A 54 -12.17 -29.70 -33.17
C ASP A 54 -11.34 -29.04 -32.05
N SER A 55 -10.31 -29.73 -31.55
CA SER A 55 -9.45 -29.30 -30.45
C SER A 55 -7.98 -29.66 -30.70
N SER A 56 -7.06 -28.91 -30.08
CA SER A 56 -5.60 -29.11 -30.11
C SER A 56 -4.85 -28.77 -31.42
N SER A 57 -4.61 -27.46 -31.68
CA SER A 57 -3.50 -27.04 -32.58
C SER A 57 -2.93 -25.61 -32.36
N ARG A 58 -3.04 -25.02 -31.15
CA ARG A 58 -2.52 -23.64 -30.88
C ARG A 58 -1.79 -23.45 -29.53
N TYR A 59 -0.93 -24.40 -29.17
CA TYR A 59 0.01 -24.26 -28.03
C TYR A 59 1.47 -24.43 -28.49
N ALA A 60 1.91 -23.57 -29.43
CA ALA A 60 3.23 -23.70 -30.06
C ALA A 60 4.03 -22.41 -30.30
N ASP A 61 3.48 -21.21 -30.05
CA ASP A 61 4.28 -19.98 -30.13
C ASP A 61 3.78 -18.85 -29.19
N LEU A 62 4.41 -18.75 -28.02
CA LEU A 62 4.43 -17.56 -27.15
C LEU A 62 5.74 -17.55 -26.32
N LYS A 63 6.90 -17.53 -27.00
CA LYS A 63 8.18 -17.15 -26.38
C LYS A 63 8.53 -15.68 -26.66
N GLU A 64 7.56 -14.80 -26.47
CA GLU A 64 7.76 -13.37 -26.69
C GLU A 64 8.51 -12.70 -25.53
N SER A 65 9.41 -11.78 -25.87
CA SER A 65 10.36 -11.14 -24.95
C SER A 65 9.69 -10.04 -24.13
N THR A 66 9.05 -10.41 -23.01
CA THR A 66 8.48 -9.46 -22.06
C THR A 66 9.58 -8.65 -21.39
N LYS A 67 9.81 -7.42 -21.87
CA LYS A 67 10.70 -6.46 -21.20
C LYS A 67 10.17 -6.19 -19.79
N SER A 68 10.88 -6.72 -18.78
CA SER A 68 10.49 -6.60 -17.37
C SER A 68 10.33 -5.13 -16.97
N THR A 69 9.16 -4.77 -16.46
CA THR A 69 8.91 -3.42 -15.94
C THR A 69 9.69 -3.22 -14.64
N PRO A 70 10.39 -2.09 -14.45
CA PRO A 70 11.26 -1.89 -13.29
C PRO A 70 10.47 -1.93 -11.98
N ILE A 71 10.75 -2.93 -11.13
CA ILE A 71 10.09 -3.11 -9.83
C ILE A 71 10.70 -2.13 -8.82
N PHE A 72 10.10 -0.95 -8.67
CA PHE A 72 10.53 0.02 -7.66
C PHE A 72 10.12 -0.35 -6.21
N ARG A 73 9.12 -1.23 -6.04
CA ARG A 73 8.60 -1.60 -4.71
C ARG A 73 8.41 -3.11 -4.52
N PHE A 74 9.46 -3.74 -4.01
CA PHE A 74 9.49 -5.13 -3.55
C PHE A 74 8.63 -5.33 -2.30
N LYS A 75 7.55 -6.11 -2.45
CA LYS A 75 6.70 -6.65 -1.38
C LYS A 75 7.14 -8.06 -1.02
N PHE A 76 6.89 -8.48 0.21
CA PHE A 76 6.98 -9.90 0.59
C PHE A 76 5.78 -10.70 0.04
N SER A 77 5.89 -12.03 -0.02
CA SER A 77 4.77 -12.93 -0.34
C SER A 77 3.74 -12.97 0.79
N GLN A 78 2.48 -13.35 0.48
CA GLN A 78 1.41 -13.35 1.48
C GLN A 78 1.64 -14.36 2.62
N PRO A 79 2.02 -15.64 2.38
CA PRO A 79 2.30 -16.58 3.48
C PRO A 79 3.43 -16.08 4.39
N PHE A 80 4.49 -15.51 3.81
CA PHE A 80 5.59 -14.92 4.60
C PHE A 80 5.14 -13.72 5.45
N ILE A 81 4.23 -12.90 4.92
CA ILE A 81 3.65 -11.77 5.66
C ILE A 81 2.82 -12.25 6.85
N ASP A 82 2.08 -13.35 6.70
CA ASP A 82 1.17 -13.83 7.74
C ASP A 82 1.93 -14.47 8.91
N GLU A 83 2.93 -15.34 8.66
CA GLU A 83 3.79 -15.88 9.72
C GLU A 83 4.59 -14.80 10.45
N MET A 84 5.22 -13.87 9.70
CA MET A 84 5.90 -12.72 10.27
C MET A 84 4.95 -11.81 11.07
N TYR A 85 3.66 -11.73 10.70
CA TYR A 85 2.66 -10.98 11.45
C TYR A 85 2.32 -11.69 12.77
N VAL A 86 2.15 -13.02 12.77
CA VAL A 86 1.93 -13.83 13.99
C VAL A 86 3.10 -13.62 14.96
N PHE A 87 4.35 -13.84 14.52
CA PHE A 87 5.55 -13.57 15.33
C PHE A 87 5.54 -12.14 15.90
N SER A 88 5.30 -11.14 15.05
CA SER A 88 5.30 -9.73 15.46
C SER A 88 4.17 -9.35 16.43
N LYS A 89 3.15 -10.21 16.57
CA LYS A 89 2.02 -10.02 17.48
C LYS A 89 2.13 -10.79 18.79
N VAL A 90 2.79 -11.95 18.79
CA VAL A 90 3.26 -12.58 20.04
C VAL A 90 4.23 -11.62 20.73
N HIS A 91 5.28 -11.19 20.02
CA HIS A 91 6.35 -10.35 20.57
C HIS A 91 6.02 -8.85 20.60
N GLN A 92 4.75 -8.48 20.85
CA GLN A 92 4.33 -7.09 20.66
C GLN A 92 4.75 -6.13 21.79
N TYR A 93 4.85 -6.63 23.02
CA TYR A 93 5.21 -5.84 24.21
C TYR A 93 6.68 -5.99 24.64
N ASP A 94 7.41 -6.91 24.01
CA ASP A 94 8.81 -7.24 24.25
C ASP A 94 9.75 -6.02 24.16
N SER A 95 10.85 -6.13 24.89
CA SER A 95 11.89 -5.11 24.99
C SER A 95 12.70 -5.00 23.68
N ARG A 96 13.90 -4.41 23.77
CA ARG A 96 14.86 -4.42 22.67
C ARG A 96 15.67 -5.72 22.60
N HIS A 97 15.83 -6.42 23.72
CA HIS A 97 16.68 -7.60 23.82
C HIS A 97 15.88 -8.85 23.53
N ASP A 98 14.88 -9.16 24.35
CA ASP A 98 13.98 -10.31 24.21
C ASP A 98 13.39 -10.45 22.80
N PHE A 99 12.89 -9.36 22.17
CA PHE A 99 12.43 -9.40 20.78
C PHE A 99 13.53 -9.78 19.77
N LYS A 100 14.77 -9.34 19.99
CA LYS A 100 15.91 -9.68 19.12
C LYS A 100 16.32 -11.14 19.31
N ASP A 101 16.29 -11.61 20.54
CA ASP A 101 16.70 -12.97 20.88
C ASP A 101 15.65 -13.98 20.38
N ALA A 102 14.36 -13.70 20.59
CA ALA A 102 13.24 -14.41 19.97
C ALA A 102 13.23 -14.33 18.44
N TRP A 103 13.66 -13.20 17.85
CA TRP A 103 13.82 -13.09 16.39
C TRP A 103 14.89 -14.06 15.87
N ASN A 104 16.03 -14.21 16.56
CA ASN A 104 17.07 -15.14 16.11
C ASN A 104 16.52 -16.57 16.08
N SER A 105 15.90 -17.03 17.17
CA SER A 105 15.25 -18.36 17.22
C SER A 105 14.17 -18.53 16.17
N TRP A 106 13.28 -17.54 15.99
CA TRP A 106 12.26 -17.61 14.93
C TRP A 106 12.87 -17.71 13.53
N THR A 107 14.01 -17.03 13.27
CA THR A 107 14.70 -17.16 11.98
C THR A 107 15.44 -18.48 11.78
N GLU A 108 15.80 -19.18 12.86
CA GLU A 108 16.35 -20.54 12.83
C GLU A 108 15.21 -21.55 12.55
N ASP A 109 14.11 -21.47 13.31
CA ASP A 109 12.91 -22.30 13.16
C ASP A 109 12.26 -22.16 11.76
N ASN A 110 12.33 -20.97 11.16
CA ASN A 110 11.68 -20.63 9.87
C ASN A 110 12.68 -20.49 8.72
N ALA A 111 13.88 -21.08 8.83
CA ALA A 111 14.96 -20.92 7.86
C ALA A 111 14.56 -21.30 6.41
N GLU A 112 13.73 -22.33 6.20
CA GLU A 112 13.26 -22.71 4.87
C GLU A 112 12.33 -21.65 4.25
N LEU A 113 11.37 -21.15 5.04
CA LEU A 113 10.42 -20.10 4.65
C LEU A 113 11.15 -18.80 4.30
N ILE A 114 12.15 -18.43 5.10
CA ILE A 114 13.04 -17.29 4.85
C ILE A 114 13.88 -17.52 3.59
N SER A 115 14.44 -18.71 3.38
CA SER A 115 15.23 -19.04 2.20
C SER A 115 14.41 -18.96 0.90
N ALA A 116 13.19 -19.50 0.92
CA ALA A 116 12.26 -19.43 -0.21
C ALA A 116 11.88 -17.97 -0.55
N GLU A 117 11.56 -17.16 0.46
CA GLU A 117 11.21 -15.75 0.28
C GLU A 117 12.40 -14.89 -0.17
N THR A 118 13.60 -15.20 0.33
CA THR A 118 14.87 -14.55 -0.06
C THR A 118 15.14 -14.79 -1.55
N LYS A 119 15.17 -16.06 -1.99
CA LYS A 119 15.30 -16.45 -3.39
C LYS A 119 14.24 -15.79 -4.28
N ARG A 120 13.01 -15.66 -3.80
CA ARG A 120 11.91 -15.01 -4.52
C ARG A 120 12.14 -13.50 -4.74
N LEU A 121 12.81 -12.82 -3.81
CA LEU A 121 13.18 -11.41 -3.95
C LEU A 121 14.45 -11.21 -4.79
N GLU A 122 15.43 -12.10 -4.67
CA GLU A 122 16.63 -12.15 -5.51
C GLU A 122 16.28 -12.39 -6.98
N ASN A 123 15.36 -13.32 -7.26
CA ASN A 123 14.82 -13.57 -8.60
C ASN A 123 14.01 -12.39 -9.18
N MET A 124 13.57 -11.45 -8.33
CA MET A 124 12.98 -10.17 -8.76
C MET A 124 14.04 -9.05 -8.90
N ASN A 125 15.33 -9.36 -8.69
CA ASN A 125 16.47 -8.46 -8.72
C ASN A 125 16.48 -7.41 -7.59
N TYR A 126 16.01 -7.75 -6.39
CA TYR A 126 16.15 -6.88 -5.21
C TYR A 126 17.62 -6.77 -4.76
N GLN A 127 18.13 -5.55 -4.60
CA GLN A 127 19.55 -5.24 -4.33
C GLN A 127 19.83 -4.80 -2.87
N GLY A 128 18.94 -5.10 -1.92
CA GLY A 128 19.06 -4.68 -0.52
C GLY A 128 19.13 -5.87 0.43
N ASP A 129 19.60 -5.62 1.66
CA ASP A 129 19.57 -6.61 2.74
C ASP A 129 18.11 -7.06 3.00
N ILE A 130 17.86 -8.34 2.77
CA ILE A 130 16.54 -8.96 2.93
C ILE A 130 16.23 -9.22 4.41
N MET A 131 17.22 -9.60 5.23
CA MET A 131 17.04 -9.91 6.64
C MET A 131 16.78 -8.64 7.46
N ASP A 132 17.52 -7.56 7.21
CA ASP A 132 17.26 -6.23 7.78
C ASP A 132 15.88 -5.71 7.39
N LYS A 133 15.49 -5.87 6.12
CA LYS A 133 14.16 -5.51 5.60
C LYS A 133 13.06 -6.31 6.31
N MET A 134 13.25 -7.60 6.56
CA MET A 134 12.32 -8.47 7.29
C MET A 134 12.22 -8.04 8.77
N PHE A 135 13.34 -7.96 9.49
CA PHE A 135 13.40 -7.55 10.90
C PHE A 135 12.77 -6.17 11.14
N LYS A 136 13.07 -5.18 10.29
CA LYS A 136 12.47 -3.85 10.38
C LYS A 136 10.96 -3.89 10.14
N SER A 137 10.50 -4.71 9.20
CA SER A 137 9.07 -4.89 8.93
C SER A 137 8.35 -5.52 10.12
N ALA A 138 8.91 -6.58 10.71
CA ALA A 138 8.38 -7.19 11.93
C ALA A 138 8.31 -6.19 13.09
N ARG A 139 9.46 -5.66 13.49
CA ARG A 139 9.63 -4.86 14.72
C ARG A 139 8.92 -3.51 14.72
N TYR A 140 8.85 -2.83 13.57
CA TYR A 140 8.33 -1.47 13.46
C TYR A 140 6.96 -1.37 12.79
N TYR A 141 6.65 -2.23 11.81
CA TYR A 141 5.38 -2.19 11.09
C TYR A 141 4.37 -3.21 11.62
N PHE A 142 4.63 -4.51 11.49
CA PHE A 142 3.66 -5.56 11.82
C PHE A 142 3.28 -5.56 13.30
N ARG A 143 4.25 -5.34 14.19
CA ARG A 143 4.02 -5.15 15.63
C ARG A 143 2.99 -4.07 15.94
N LYS A 144 3.08 -2.92 15.26
CA LYS A 144 2.18 -1.76 15.46
C LYS A 144 0.89 -1.79 14.63
N LYS A 145 0.83 -2.62 13.58
CA LYS A 145 -0.34 -2.74 12.68
C LYS A 145 -1.56 -3.27 13.46
N SER A 146 -2.70 -2.62 13.33
CA SER A 146 -3.96 -3.05 13.96
C SER A 146 -4.46 -4.38 13.36
N THR A 147 -5.12 -5.18 14.19
CA THR A 147 -5.96 -6.31 13.75
C THR A 147 -7.29 -5.80 13.18
N ILE A 148 -7.84 -4.77 13.80
CA ILE A 148 -9.00 -4.02 13.31
C ILE A 148 -8.64 -3.43 11.94
N LYS A 149 -9.34 -3.90 10.90
CA LYS A 149 -9.40 -3.25 9.60
C LYS A 149 -10.22 -1.98 9.79
N LYS A 150 -9.59 -0.79 9.72
CA LYS A 150 -10.36 0.45 9.63
C LYS A 150 -11.18 0.41 8.34
N ASP A 151 -12.44 0.77 8.41
CA ASP A 151 -13.31 0.86 7.24
C ASP A 151 -12.70 1.75 6.14
N PRO A 152 -12.95 1.45 4.86
CA PRO A 152 -12.44 2.25 3.76
C PRO A 152 -12.89 3.70 3.93
N SER A 153 -11.94 4.61 4.15
CA SER A 153 -12.22 6.05 4.19
C SER A 153 -12.93 6.44 2.91
N GLU A 154 -14.03 7.17 3.03
CA GLU A 154 -14.71 7.77 1.90
C GLU A 154 -13.71 8.60 1.08
N ARG A 155 -13.84 8.55 -0.24
CA ARG A 155 -12.95 9.29 -1.14
C ARG A 155 -13.41 10.74 -1.13
N GLY A 156 -12.66 11.62 -0.46
CA GLY A 156 -12.89 13.07 -0.50
C GLY A 156 -12.97 13.58 -1.95
N ILE A 157 -13.82 14.58 -2.16
CA ILE A 157 -14.16 15.11 -3.50
C ILE A 157 -12.89 15.59 -4.22
N TYR A 158 -12.75 15.22 -5.49
CA TYR A 158 -11.58 15.59 -6.28
C TYR A 158 -11.73 17.01 -6.86
N VAL A 159 -11.22 18.00 -6.13
CA VAL A 159 -10.98 19.37 -6.64
C VAL A 159 -10.17 19.30 -7.94
N ASN A 160 -10.50 20.10 -8.95
CA ASN A 160 -9.59 20.41 -10.05
C ASN A 160 -8.81 21.69 -9.75
N LEU A 161 -7.52 21.75 -10.09
CA LEU A 161 -6.77 23.01 -10.04
C LEU A 161 -6.75 23.64 -11.43
N ASP A 162 -6.93 24.95 -11.48
CA ASP A 162 -6.98 25.72 -12.71
C ASP A 162 -5.69 25.62 -13.53
N LYS A 163 -5.82 25.56 -14.86
CA LYS A 163 -4.71 25.43 -15.81
C LYS A 163 -3.75 26.61 -15.70
N ASP A 164 -4.27 27.81 -15.50
CA ASP A 164 -3.46 29.03 -15.42
C ASP A 164 -2.61 29.04 -14.14
N LEU A 165 -3.18 28.57 -13.01
CA LEU A 165 -2.43 28.33 -11.78
C LEU A 165 -1.36 27.25 -11.96
N LEU A 166 -1.67 26.16 -12.66
CA LEU A 166 -0.71 25.10 -12.97
C LEU A 166 0.45 25.59 -13.87
N TYR A 167 0.17 26.48 -14.82
CA TYR A 167 1.17 27.13 -15.67
C TYR A 167 2.05 28.10 -14.87
N ALA A 168 1.46 28.91 -13.99
CA ALA A 168 2.21 29.79 -13.09
C ALA A 168 3.19 29.01 -12.18
N MET A 169 2.81 27.81 -11.69
CA MET A 169 3.75 26.93 -10.99
C MET A 169 4.93 26.52 -11.87
N ASP A 170 4.66 26.04 -13.08
CA ASP A 170 5.69 25.56 -14.00
C ASP A 170 6.66 26.67 -14.41
N GLU A 171 6.18 27.87 -14.76
CA GLU A 171 7.04 29.01 -15.09
C GLU A 171 7.86 29.48 -13.89
N HIS A 172 7.29 29.50 -12.69
CA HIS A 172 8.04 29.84 -11.48
C HIS A 172 9.17 28.84 -11.20
N ILE A 173 8.93 27.55 -11.40
CA ILE A 173 9.96 26.51 -11.28
C ILE A 173 11.02 26.69 -12.37
N LYS A 174 10.63 26.83 -13.65
CA LYS A 174 11.57 27.04 -14.78
C LYS A 174 12.45 28.28 -14.57
N ARG A 175 11.88 29.39 -14.12
CA ARG A 175 12.60 30.64 -13.78
C ARG A 175 13.74 30.38 -12.80
N ASN A 176 13.44 29.70 -11.70
CA ASN A 176 14.45 29.40 -10.67
C ASN A 176 15.52 28.41 -11.17
N VAL A 177 15.13 27.42 -11.98
CA VAL A 177 16.08 26.47 -12.60
C VAL A 177 16.99 27.18 -13.61
N PHE A 178 16.44 28.02 -14.47
CA PHE A 178 17.20 28.80 -15.48
C PHE A 178 18.18 29.79 -14.82
N ALA A 179 17.75 30.44 -13.73
CA ALA A 179 18.60 31.30 -12.91
C ALA A 179 19.61 30.51 -12.03
N ASN A 180 19.67 29.18 -12.13
CA ASN A 180 20.53 28.29 -11.33
C ASN A 180 20.33 28.44 -9.79
N ILE A 181 19.12 28.84 -9.38
CA ILE A 181 18.74 29.08 -7.99
C ILE A 181 18.43 27.74 -7.33
N LYS A 182 19.39 27.22 -6.55
CA LYS A 182 19.28 25.92 -5.84
C LYS A 182 18.41 25.99 -4.57
N MET A 183 17.15 26.40 -4.72
CA MET A 183 16.15 26.36 -3.64
C MET A 183 15.59 24.95 -3.46
N LYS A 184 15.24 24.60 -2.21
CA LYS A 184 14.53 23.35 -1.92
C LYS A 184 13.05 23.48 -2.32
N PRO A 185 12.36 22.40 -2.72
CA PRO A 185 10.95 22.46 -3.09
C PRO A 185 10.04 23.03 -1.98
N ALA A 186 10.39 22.86 -0.70
CA ALA A 186 9.63 23.42 0.42
C ALA A 186 9.75 24.95 0.55
N ASP A 187 10.85 25.55 0.09
CA ASP A 187 11.10 26.99 0.19
C ASP A 187 10.69 27.71 -1.09
N SER A 188 10.86 27.07 -2.26
CA SER A 188 10.32 27.56 -3.54
C SER A 188 8.78 27.57 -3.56
N VAL A 189 8.12 26.68 -2.80
CA VAL A 189 6.66 26.77 -2.53
C VAL A 189 6.30 28.04 -1.76
N LYS A 190 7.08 28.45 -0.75
CA LYS A 190 6.79 29.66 0.04
C LYS A 190 6.95 30.92 -0.82
N GLU A 191 8.03 30.99 -1.59
CA GLU A 191 8.28 32.05 -2.58
C GLU A 191 7.10 32.16 -3.56
N PHE A 192 6.67 31.03 -4.15
CA PHE A 192 5.52 30.99 -5.05
C PHE A 192 4.22 31.47 -4.36
N GLN A 193 3.94 30.99 -3.14
CA GLN A 193 2.76 31.40 -2.35
C GLN A 193 2.80 32.90 -1.98
N GLN A 194 3.98 33.49 -1.78
CA GLN A 194 4.13 34.91 -1.47
C GLN A 194 3.98 35.79 -2.72
N ILE A 195 4.62 35.42 -3.84
CA ILE A 195 4.56 36.17 -5.10
C ILE A 195 3.15 36.15 -5.71
N ASN A 196 2.44 35.03 -5.57
CA ASN A 196 1.12 34.81 -6.20
C ASN A 196 -0.02 34.85 -5.16
N ALA A 197 0.17 35.51 -4.02
CA ALA A 197 -0.75 35.42 -2.87
C ALA A 197 -2.20 35.80 -3.22
N GLU A 198 -2.39 36.93 -3.90
CA GLU A 198 -3.71 37.43 -4.31
C GLU A 198 -4.36 36.53 -5.37
N TYR A 199 -3.60 36.15 -6.39
CA TYR A 199 -4.05 35.27 -7.47
C TYR A 199 -4.42 33.86 -6.97
N ILE A 200 -3.63 33.30 -6.03
CA ILE A 200 -4.00 32.07 -5.34
C ILE A 200 -5.29 32.29 -4.57
N LYS A 201 -5.38 33.35 -3.75
CA LYS A 201 -6.57 33.65 -2.94
C LYS A 201 -7.83 33.70 -3.81
N GLU A 202 -7.83 34.49 -4.88
CA GLU A 202 -8.93 34.62 -5.86
C GLU A 202 -9.38 33.24 -6.37
N LYS A 203 -8.45 32.45 -6.92
CA LYS A 203 -8.72 31.13 -7.50
C LYS A 203 -9.13 30.09 -6.44
N THR A 204 -8.75 30.27 -5.18
CA THR A 204 -9.21 29.43 -4.07
C THR A 204 -10.55 29.87 -3.49
N GLN A 205 -10.88 31.17 -3.53
CA GLN A 205 -12.07 31.73 -2.91
C GLN A 205 -13.34 31.17 -3.57
N HIS A 206 -13.41 31.11 -4.90
CA HIS A 206 -14.50 30.45 -5.64
C HIS A 206 -14.68 28.97 -5.22
N LEU A 207 -13.60 28.24 -4.97
CA LEU A 207 -13.68 26.83 -4.54
C LEU A 207 -14.16 26.69 -3.08
N CYS A 208 -13.84 27.64 -2.22
CA CYS A 208 -14.32 27.66 -0.83
C CYS A 208 -15.78 28.16 -0.73
N GLU A 209 -16.16 29.19 -1.49
CA GLU A 209 -17.45 29.89 -1.38
C GLU A 209 -18.55 29.25 -2.23
N GLU A 210 -18.24 28.76 -3.45
CA GLU A 210 -19.23 28.16 -4.35
C GLU A 210 -19.26 26.63 -4.29
N GLU A 211 -18.09 25.99 -4.17
CA GLU A 211 -17.97 24.51 -4.11
C GLU A 211 -17.79 23.97 -2.67
N GLY A 212 -17.71 24.85 -1.65
CA GLY A 212 -17.71 24.47 -0.23
C GLY A 212 -16.44 23.78 0.28
N PHE A 213 -15.30 23.94 -0.41
CA PHE A 213 -14.06 23.27 -0.01
C PHE A 213 -13.38 23.88 1.22
N ASP A 214 -12.74 23.01 2.01
CA ASP A 214 -11.84 23.43 3.09
C ASP A 214 -10.56 24.09 2.52
N GLU A 215 -10.27 25.30 3.01
CA GLU A 215 -9.06 26.07 2.67
C GLU A 215 -7.79 25.27 2.97
N THR A 216 -7.74 24.50 4.07
CA THR A 216 -6.51 23.76 4.43
C THR A 216 -6.26 22.58 3.49
N MET A 217 -7.31 21.88 3.05
CA MET A 217 -7.27 20.84 2.02
C MET A 217 -6.78 21.40 0.69
N LEU A 218 -7.28 22.58 0.31
CA LEU A 218 -6.95 23.25 -0.94
C LEU A 218 -5.50 23.77 -0.95
N GLU A 219 -5.05 24.40 0.14
CA GLU A 219 -3.66 24.83 0.29
C GLU A 219 -2.69 23.63 0.29
N ASN A 220 -3.04 22.53 0.97
CA ASN A 220 -2.27 21.29 0.90
C ASN A 220 -2.23 20.68 -0.51
N LYS A 221 -3.32 20.79 -1.29
CA LYS A 221 -3.38 20.35 -2.69
C LYS A 221 -2.46 21.19 -3.58
N ILE A 222 -2.44 22.50 -3.40
CA ILE A 222 -1.53 23.43 -4.10
C ILE A 222 -0.08 23.10 -3.76
N LYS A 223 0.26 23.01 -2.47
CA LYS A 223 1.59 22.63 -1.97
C LYS A 223 2.08 21.28 -2.51
N LYS A 224 1.20 20.29 -2.63
CA LYS A 224 1.53 18.96 -3.17
C LYS A 224 1.73 19.01 -4.69
N THR A 225 0.85 19.70 -5.41
CA THR A 225 0.93 19.84 -6.88
C THR A 225 2.21 20.54 -7.30
N TYR A 226 2.57 21.66 -6.65
CA TYR A 226 3.82 22.37 -6.91
C TYR A 226 5.05 21.46 -6.69
N LYS A 227 5.11 20.74 -5.56
CA LYS A 227 6.25 19.86 -5.25
C LYS A 227 6.38 18.73 -6.28
N ASN A 228 5.26 18.14 -6.73
CA ASN A 228 5.27 17.13 -7.78
C ASN A 228 5.82 17.69 -9.09
N ARG A 229 5.33 18.87 -9.53
CA ARG A 229 5.80 19.58 -10.73
C ARG A 229 7.29 19.91 -10.65
N TYR A 230 7.75 20.40 -9.50
CA TYR A 230 9.16 20.67 -9.23
C TYR A 230 10.03 19.43 -9.45
N PHE A 231 9.63 18.26 -8.93
CA PHE A 231 10.39 17.03 -9.15
C PHE A 231 10.34 16.52 -10.60
N MET A 232 9.22 16.71 -11.31
CA MET A 232 9.13 16.36 -12.74
C MET A 232 10.03 17.23 -13.62
N ILE A 233 10.10 18.54 -13.35
CA ILE A 233 10.94 19.49 -14.09
C ILE A 233 12.43 19.29 -13.76
N MET A 234 12.77 19.04 -12.49
CA MET A 234 14.17 18.79 -12.07
C MET A 234 14.71 17.43 -12.49
N ASN A 235 13.85 16.39 -12.52
CA ASN A 235 14.24 15.02 -12.88
C ASN A 235 13.45 14.51 -14.11
N PRO A 236 13.66 15.07 -15.32
CA PRO A 236 12.89 14.72 -16.52
C PRO A 236 13.04 13.25 -16.93
N ALA A 237 14.07 12.54 -16.43
CA ALA A 237 14.25 11.10 -16.60
C ALA A 237 13.15 10.25 -15.93
N SER A 238 12.34 10.81 -15.02
CA SER A 238 11.28 10.09 -14.29
C SER A 238 9.90 10.09 -15.00
N SER A 239 9.82 10.54 -16.25
CA SER A 239 8.56 10.73 -16.99
C SER A 239 8.53 9.96 -18.33
N LYS A 240 8.85 8.66 -18.27
CA LYS A 240 8.77 7.70 -19.39
C LYS A 240 8.20 6.38 -18.90
#